data_AF-A0A2V8R9J4-F1
#
_entry.id   AF-A0A2V8R9J4-F1
#
_cell.length_a   1.000
_cell.length_b   1.000
_cell.length_c   1.000
_cell.angle_alpha   90.00
_cell.angle_beta   90.00
_cell.angle_gamma   90.00
#
_symmetry.space_group_name_H-M   'P 1'
#
loop_
_entity.id
_entity.type
_entity.pdbx_description
1 polymer ?
#
loop_
_entity_poly.entity_id
_entity_poly.type
_entity_poly.pdbx_seq_one_letter_code
_entity_poly.pdbx_strand_id
1 'polypeptide(L)'
;MEQTTGYGRLIVNNHPIGAHKYSYELCKGPIPEGQLVLHSCDVRSCVNPNHLFVGTHRDNSRDMVSKGRQSKGEKRPNAKLTSEDVKSIRDEYSRGDITQKALGLRYGIKQQAVSDIIRRRSWKDAI
;
A
#
# COMPACT_ATOMS: atom_id res chain seq x y z
N MET A 1 -5.05 -19.29 -10.23
CA MET A 1 -3.71 -18.98 -9.69
C MET A 1 -3.88 -18.63 -8.23
N GLU A 2 -3.31 -19.44 -7.35
CA GLU A 2 -3.43 -19.28 -5.89
C GLU A 2 -2.64 -18.04 -5.47
N GLN A 3 -3.33 -16.97 -5.06
CA GLN A 3 -2.68 -15.75 -4.60
C GLN A 3 -2.08 -16.01 -3.22
N THR A 4 -0.79 -16.33 -3.18
CA THR A 4 -0.08 -16.48 -1.92
C THR A 4 0.22 -15.11 -1.32
N THR A 5 -0.02 -14.95 -0.02
CA THR A 5 0.24 -13.68 0.69
C THR A 5 1.73 -13.31 0.76
N GLY A 6 2.62 -14.21 0.33
CA GLY A 6 4.08 -14.12 0.46
C GLY A 6 4.63 -14.59 1.80
N TYR A 7 3.77 -14.86 2.78
CA TYR A 7 4.16 -15.40 4.09
C TYR A 7 4.08 -16.93 4.11
N GLY A 8 5.14 -17.57 4.60
CA GLY A 8 5.12 -18.99 4.94
C GLY A 8 4.14 -19.28 6.08
N ARG A 9 3.50 -20.45 6.06
CA ARG A 9 2.54 -20.91 7.07
C ARG A 9 2.93 -22.30 7.56
N LEU A 10 2.69 -22.56 8.84
CA LEU A 10 2.92 -23.82 9.53
C LEU A 10 1.66 -24.19 10.32
N ILE A 11 1.54 -25.44 10.71
CA ILE A 11 0.56 -25.91 11.70
C ILE A 11 1.36 -26.40 12.90
N VAL A 12 1.12 -25.81 14.07
CA VAL A 12 1.78 -26.18 15.33
C VAL A 12 0.68 -26.47 16.34
N ASN A 13 0.72 -27.65 16.99
CA ASN A 13 -0.35 -28.11 17.90
C ASN A 13 -1.75 -27.99 17.30
N ASN A 14 -1.91 -28.38 16.03
CA ASN A 14 -3.16 -28.26 15.26
C ASN A 14 -3.68 -26.83 15.02
N HIS A 15 -2.86 -25.80 15.26
CA HIS A 15 -3.20 -24.40 15.02
C HIS A 15 -2.33 -23.80 13.91
N PRO A 16 -2.92 -23.10 12.91
CA PRO A 16 -2.16 -22.43 11.88
C PRO A 16 -1.42 -21.22 12.44
N ILE A 17 -0.11 -21.13 12.17
CA ILE A 17 0.75 -20.01 12.57
C ILE A 17 1.61 -19.54 11.40
N GLY A 18 1.91 -18.25 11.34
CA GLY A 18 2.86 -17.71 10.37
C GLY A 18 4.28 -18.21 10.67
N ALA A 19 5.01 -18.70 9.66
CA ALA A 19 6.34 -19.27 9.85
C ALA A 19 7.32 -18.28 10.50
N HIS A 20 7.24 -16.99 10.15
CA HIS A 20 8.02 -15.92 10.76
C HIS A 20 7.64 -15.69 12.24
N LYS A 21 6.36 -15.78 12.61
CA LYS A 21 5.92 -15.67 14.00
C LYS A 21 6.48 -16.81 14.83
N TYR A 22 6.34 -18.04 14.32
CA TYR A 22 6.87 -19.22 15.00
C TYR A 22 8.39 -19.16 15.16
N SER A 23 9.13 -18.74 14.13
CA SER A 23 10.58 -18.57 14.25
C SER A 23 10.97 -17.46 15.24
N TYR A 24 10.19 -16.38 15.34
CA TYR A 24 10.40 -15.36 16.36
C TYR A 24 10.20 -15.97 17.76
N GLU A 25 9.09 -16.66 17.99
CA GLU A 25 8.76 -17.24 19.30
C GLU A 25 9.79 -18.26 19.76
N LEU A 26 10.26 -19.13 18.87
CA LEU A 26 11.30 -20.12 19.16
C LEU A 26 12.64 -19.49 19.57
N CYS A 27 13.02 -18.36 18.98
CA CYS A 27 14.35 -17.77 19.18
C CYS A 27 14.38 -16.59 20.15
N LYS A 28 13.25 -15.91 20.35
CA LYS A 28 13.16 -14.63 21.09
C LYS A 28 12.08 -14.63 22.17
N GLY A 29 11.27 -15.68 22.26
CA GLY A 29 10.18 -15.79 23.23
C GLY A 29 8.86 -15.19 22.75
N PRO A 30 7.84 -15.13 23.62
CA PRO A 30 6.47 -14.83 23.25
C PRO A 30 6.32 -13.45 22.60
N ILE A 31 5.43 -13.37 21.61
CA ILE A 31 5.06 -12.08 20.99
C ILE A 31 4.19 -11.31 21.99
N PRO A 32 4.57 -10.09 22.42
CA PRO A 32 3.76 -9.32 23.37
C PRO A 32 2.37 -8.99 22.81
N GLU A 33 1.38 -8.89 23.70
CA GLU A 33 0.01 -8.55 23.32
C GLU A 33 -0.04 -7.22 22.54
N GLY A 34 -0.86 -7.19 21.49
CA GLY A 34 -1.01 -6.02 20.62
C GLY A 34 0.19 -5.76 19.67
N GLN A 35 1.22 -6.60 19.70
CA GLN A 35 2.37 -6.49 18.80
C GLN A 35 2.33 -7.46 17.61
N LEU A 36 3.04 -7.07 16.56
CA LEU A 36 3.22 -7.81 15.33
C LEU A 36 4.70 -8.16 15.17
N VAL A 37 5.00 -9.27 14.51
CA VAL A 37 6.35 -9.57 14.04
C VAL A 37 6.56 -8.90 12.68
N LEU A 38 7.57 -8.04 12.60
CA LEU A 38 7.93 -7.23 11.46
C LEU A 38 9.29 -7.66 10.91
N HIS A 39 9.49 -7.43 9.60
CA HIS A 39 10.74 -7.74 8.90
C HIS A 39 11.58 -6.50 8.70
N SER A 40 12.85 -6.52 9.11
CA SER A 40 13.79 -5.45 8.78
C SER A 40 14.26 -5.53 7.32
N CYS A 41 14.28 -6.74 6.75
CA CYS A 41 14.71 -7.05 5.39
C CYS A 41 13.61 -6.87 4.32
N ASP A 42 12.35 -6.63 4.72
CA ASP A 42 11.19 -6.48 3.82
C ASP A 42 10.86 -7.68 2.92
N VAL A 43 11.43 -8.86 3.21
CA VAL A 43 11.15 -10.12 2.50
C VAL A 43 10.11 -10.94 3.27
N ARG A 44 8.88 -11.05 2.75
CA ARG A 44 7.75 -11.72 3.45
C ARG A 44 7.98 -13.20 3.76
N SER A 45 8.76 -13.89 2.92
CA SER A 45 9.10 -15.30 3.11
C SER A 45 10.26 -15.53 4.08
N CYS A 46 10.97 -14.49 4.50
CA CYS A 46 12.10 -14.60 5.42
C CYS A 46 11.65 -15.05 6.81
N VAL A 47 12.35 -16.04 7.36
CA VAL A 47 12.15 -16.55 8.72
C VAL A 47 13.38 -16.38 9.62
N ASN A 48 14.48 -15.80 9.14
CA ASN A 48 15.68 -15.58 9.96
C ASN A 48 15.34 -14.69 11.18
N PRO A 49 15.47 -15.17 12.42
CA PRO A 49 15.07 -14.44 13.62
C PRO A 49 15.81 -13.11 13.78
N ASN A 50 17.03 -12.97 13.24
CA ASN A 50 17.79 -11.72 13.27
C ASN A 50 17.17 -10.61 12.41
N HIS A 51 16.35 -10.98 11.43
CA HIS A 51 15.61 -10.04 10.59
C HIS A 51 14.19 -9.75 11.11
N LEU A 52 13.81 -10.34 12.25
CA LEU A 52 12.48 -10.24 12.84
C LEU A 52 12.51 -9.41 14.13
N PHE A 53 11.56 -8.50 14.28
CA PHE A 53 11.39 -7.70 15.50
C PHE A 53 9.91 -7.48 15.78
N VAL A 54 9.56 -7.13 17.02
CA VAL A 54 8.18 -6.82 17.38
C VAL A 54 7.91 -5.32 17.29
N GLY A 55 6.70 -4.97 16.85
CA GLY A 55 6.25 -3.58 16.79
C GLY A 55 4.74 -3.48 16.68
N THR A 56 4.22 -2.26 16.83
CA THR A 56 2.78 -2.01 16.70
C THR A 56 2.36 -1.91 15.23
N HIS A 57 1.06 -1.99 14.96
CA HIS A 57 0.50 -1.63 13.65
C HIS A 57 0.92 -0.23 13.19
N ARG A 58 1.07 0.71 14.12
CA ARG A 58 1.51 2.08 13.83
C ARG A 58 2.97 2.11 13.39
N ASP A 59 3.82 1.30 14.01
CA ASP A 59 5.24 1.21 13.64
C ASP A 59 5.41 0.60 12.25
N ASN A 60 4.70 -0.49 11.95
CA ASN A 60 4.67 -1.08 10.61
C ASN A 60 4.18 -0.10 9.54
N SER A 61 3.12 0.66 9.85
CA SER A 61 2.59 1.67 8.92
C SER A 61 3.59 2.80 8.69
N ARG A 62 4.27 3.25 9.75
CA ARG A 62 5.32 4.28 9.65
C ARG A 62 6.50 3.81 8.81
N ASP A 63 6.96 2.57 9.00
CA ASP A 63 8.04 1.96 8.22
C ASP A 63 7.66 1.80 6.74
N MET A 64 6.43 1.38 6.44
CA MET A 64 5.93 1.33 5.07
C MET A 64 5.96 2.72 4.40
N VAL A 65 5.54 3.76 5.12
CA VAL A 65 5.53 5.14 4.61
C VAL A 65 6.95 5.66 4.40
N SER A 66 7.86 5.47 5.36
CA SER A 66 9.25 5.93 5.27
C SER A 66 10.00 5.27 4.12
N LYS A 67 9.74 3.98 3.88
CA LYS A 67 10.31 3.22 2.75
C LYS A 67 9.55 3.41 1.43
N GLY A 68 8.51 4.25 1.40
CA GLY A 68 7.77 4.54 0.17
C GLY A 68 6.96 3.39 -0.41
N ARG A 69 6.69 2.32 0.36
CA ARG A 69 6.04 1.08 -0.10
C ARG A 69 4.51 1.15 -0.20
N GLN A 70 3.94 2.28 0.15
CA GLN A 70 2.51 2.56 0.03
C GLN A 70 2.04 2.50 -1.43
N SER A 71 0.92 1.83 -1.71
CA SER A 71 0.28 1.87 -3.02
C SER A 71 -0.20 3.28 -3.37
N LYS A 72 0.27 3.82 -4.50
CA LYS A 72 -0.04 5.16 -5.01
C LYS A 72 -0.59 5.10 -6.42
N GLY A 73 -1.38 6.10 -6.80
CA GLY A 73 -1.94 6.23 -8.14
C GLY A 73 -2.67 4.97 -8.60
N GLU A 74 -2.35 4.52 -9.79
CA GLU A 74 -2.90 3.32 -10.45
C GLU A 74 -2.62 2.01 -9.70
N LYS A 75 -1.58 1.96 -8.84
CA LYS A 75 -1.26 0.77 -8.03
C LYS A 75 -2.24 0.56 -6.87
N ARG A 76 -3.17 1.49 -6.64
CA ARG A 76 -4.23 1.31 -5.63
C ARG A 76 -5.28 0.35 -6.17
N PRO A 77 -5.76 -0.61 -5.36
CA PRO A 77 -6.70 -1.63 -5.83
C PRO A 77 -8.03 -1.06 -6.33
N ASN A 78 -8.42 0.12 -5.85
CA ASN A 78 -9.65 0.82 -6.25
C ASN A 78 -9.34 2.11 -7.03
N ALA A 79 -8.21 2.17 -7.74
CA ALA A 79 -7.88 3.32 -8.58
C ALA A 79 -8.92 3.45 -9.70
N LYS A 80 -9.57 4.61 -9.78
CA LYS A 80 -10.54 4.93 -10.86
C LYS A 80 -9.90 5.53 -12.10
N LEU A 81 -8.66 5.99 -11.97
CA LEU A 81 -7.92 6.68 -13.00
C LEU A 81 -6.56 6.01 -13.16
N THR A 82 -6.03 6.12 -14.37
CA THR A 82 -4.65 5.79 -14.72
C THR A 82 -3.79 7.06 -14.75
N SER A 83 -2.48 6.90 -14.86
CA SER A 83 -1.58 8.03 -15.10
C SER A 83 -1.91 8.78 -16.40
N GLU A 84 -2.40 8.06 -17.43
CA GLU A 84 -2.79 8.65 -18.72
C GLU A 84 -4.11 9.43 -18.64
N ASP A 85 -5.09 8.95 -17.87
CA ASP A 85 -6.31 9.71 -17.61
C ASP A 85 -6.00 11.04 -16.93
N VAL A 86 -5.08 11.03 -15.97
CA VAL A 86 -4.64 12.23 -15.26
C VAL A 86 -3.97 13.23 -16.19
N LYS A 87 -3.13 12.75 -17.11
CA LYS A 87 -2.52 13.58 -18.15
C LYS A 87 -3.58 14.18 -19.07
N SER A 88 -4.51 13.35 -19.55
CA SER A 88 -5.62 13.80 -20.40
C SER A 88 -6.48 14.86 -19.71
N ILE A 89 -6.81 14.68 -18.42
CA ILE A 89 -7.55 15.67 -17.62
C ILE A 89 -6.82 17.03 -17.58
N ARG A 90 -5.49 17.02 -17.41
CA ARG A 90 -4.69 18.26 -17.38
C ARG A 90 -4.62 18.92 -18.75
N ASP A 91 -4.37 18.14 -19.78
CA ASP A 91 -4.27 18.62 -21.16
C ASP A 91 -5.61 19.21 -21.63
N GLU A 92 -6.72 18.51 -21.43
CA GLU A 92 -8.06 18.99 -21.76
C GLU A 92 -8.40 20.27 -20.99
N TYR A 93 -8.13 20.33 -19.68
CA TYR A 93 -8.40 21.54 -18.91
C TYR A 93 -7.55 22.74 -19.36
N SER A 94 -6.30 22.49 -19.77
CA SER A 94 -5.37 23.54 -20.22
C SER A 94 -5.83 24.26 -21.50
N ARG A 95 -6.66 23.60 -22.32
CA ARG A 95 -7.27 24.19 -23.53
C ARG A 95 -8.33 25.24 -23.21
N GLY A 96 -8.88 25.23 -22.00
CA GLY A 96 -9.79 26.27 -21.49
C GLY A 96 -11.24 26.16 -21.96
N ASP A 97 -11.59 25.16 -22.76
CA ASP A 97 -12.93 24.94 -23.34
C ASP A 97 -13.82 24.02 -22.49
N ILE A 98 -13.25 23.34 -21.50
CA ILE A 98 -13.97 22.40 -20.63
C ILE A 98 -13.92 22.81 -19.16
N THR A 99 -15.07 22.71 -18.48
CA THR A 99 -15.14 22.96 -17.04
C THR A 99 -14.66 21.75 -16.24
N GLN A 100 -14.14 21.98 -15.04
CA GLN A 100 -13.74 20.89 -14.12
C GLN A 100 -14.93 19.98 -13.76
N LYS A 101 -16.16 20.51 -13.77
CA LYS A 101 -17.38 19.72 -13.54
C LYS A 101 -17.65 18.76 -14.71
N ALA A 102 -17.52 19.23 -15.95
CA ALA A 102 -17.68 18.41 -17.14
C ALA A 102 -16.62 17.30 -17.21
N LEU A 103 -15.36 17.62 -16.90
CA LEU A 103 -14.29 16.62 -16.75
C LEU A 103 -14.64 15.58 -15.68
N GLY A 104 -15.17 16.02 -14.54
CA GLY A 104 -15.58 15.10 -13.47
C GLY A 104 -16.62 14.08 -13.94
N LEU A 105 -17.64 14.56 -14.65
CA LEU A 105 -18.67 13.69 -15.24
C LEU A 105 -18.08 12.73 -16.28
N ARG A 106 -17.20 13.22 -17.17
CA ARG A 106 -16.54 12.42 -18.22
C ARG A 106 -15.72 11.26 -17.64
N TYR A 107 -14.94 11.53 -16.58
CA TYR A 107 -14.04 10.55 -15.97
C TYR A 107 -14.65 9.82 -14.75
N GLY A 108 -15.95 10.02 -14.45
CA GLY A 108 -16.63 9.36 -13.34
C GLY A 108 -16.08 9.73 -11.94
N ILE A 109 -15.54 10.95 -11.81
CA ILE A 109 -14.97 11.47 -10.56
C ILE A 109 -15.63 12.80 -10.14
N LYS A 110 -15.53 13.12 -8.84
CA LYS A 110 -16.04 14.40 -8.33
C LYS A 110 -15.21 15.56 -8.88
N GLN A 111 -15.84 16.70 -9.14
CA GLN A 111 -15.14 17.91 -9.59
C GLN A 111 -13.98 18.32 -8.67
N GLN A 112 -14.10 18.10 -7.35
CA GLN A 112 -13.00 18.34 -6.41
C GLN A 112 -11.74 17.50 -6.73
N ALA A 113 -11.92 16.23 -7.13
CA ALA A 113 -10.81 15.38 -7.52
C ALA A 113 -10.12 15.90 -8.80
N VAL A 114 -10.90 16.41 -9.75
CA VAL A 114 -10.38 17.10 -10.95
C VAL A 114 -9.56 18.33 -10.54
N SER A 115 -10.08 19.16 -9.63
CA SER A 115 -9.36 20.31 -9.06
C SER A 115 -8.03 19.89 -8.44
N ASP A 116 -8.01 18.81 -7.65
CA ASP A 116 -6.80 18.34 -6.98
C ASP A 116 -5.77 17.77 -7.98
N ILE A 117 -6.23 17.15 -9.07
CA ILE A 117 -5.38 16.67 -10.17
C ILE A 117 -4.74 17.87 -10.92
N ILE A 118 -5.54 18.87 -11.26
CA ILE A 118 -5.08 20.09 -11.97
C ILE A 118 -4.09 20.87 -11.10
N ARG A 119 -4.39 21.05 -9.82
CA ARG A 119 -3.52 21.76 -8.86
C ARG A 119 -2.36 20.92 -8.34
N ARG A 120 -2.16 19.71 -8.88
CA ARG A 120 -1.12 18.75 -8.46
C ARG A 120 -1.09 18.49 -6.95
N ARG A 121 -2.25 18.55 -6.29
CA ARG A 121 -2.43 18.14 -4.88
C ARG A 121 -2.52 16.63 -4.77
N SER A 122 -3.10 15.98 -5.79
CA SER A 122 -3.06 14.54 -6.00
C SER A 122 -2.31 14.22 -7.29
N TRP A 123 -1.90 12.95 -7.48
CA TRP A 123 -1.18 12.48 -8.67
C TRP A 123 0.04 13.34 -9.04
N LYS A 124 0.86 13.68 -8.03
CA LYS A 124 2.03 14.57 -8.15
C LYS A 124 3.05 14.09 -9.19
N ASP A 125 3.23 12.78 -9.25
CA ASP A 125 4.27 12.11 -10.05
C ASP A 125 3.78 11.72 -11.45
N ALA A 126 2.47 11.79 -11.72
CA ALA A 126 1.97 11.68 -13.09
C ALA A 126 2.40 12.97 -13.81
N ILE A 127 3.00 12.86 -15.00
CA ILE A 127 3.49 14.01 -15.77
C ILE A 127 2.31 14.68 -16.45
#